data_AF-A0A1H6D247-F1
#
_entry.id   AF-A0A1H6D247-F1
#
_cell.length_a   1.000
_cell.length_b   1.000
_cell.length_c   1.000
_cell.angle_alpha   90.00
_cell.angle_beta   90.00
_cell.angle_gamma   90.00
#
_symmetry.space_group_name_H-M   'P 1'
#
loop_
_entity.id
_entity.type
_entity.pdbx_description
1 polymer ?
#
loop_
_entity_poly.entity_id
_entity_poly.type
_entity_poly.pdbx_seq_one_letter_code
_entity_poly.pdbx_strand_id
1 'polypeptide(L)'
;MSALPNDPAGGLERGRDFTERLALLLSQYREFDEPAQDDAASAGSSSNVRSLGRARKVSVSMPEELTAAVQSRVGRGAFSQYVTDAVARQLELDLLAELSGLLDAEHGQVPEELLAEARAAWPDTE
;
A
#
# COMPACT_ATOMS: atom_id res chain seq x y z
N MET A 1 26.77 -36.59 6.60
CA MET A 1 25.45 -36.59 7.27
C MET A 1 24.74 -35.34 6.83
N SER A 2 23.87 -35.47 5.83
CA SER A 2 23.07 -34.37 5.27
C SER A 2 21.94 -34.01 6.23
N ALA A 3 21.82 -32.72 6.54
CA ALA A 3 20.59 -32.13 7.04
C ALA A 3 20.24 -30.99 6.08
N LEU A 4 19.32 -31.26 5.16
CA LEU A 4 18.57 -30.22 4.45
C LEU A 4 17.65 -29.56 5.49
N PRO A 5 17.77 -28.25 5.75
CA PRO A 5 16.82 -27.58 6.63
C PRO A 5 15.52 -27.33 5.86
N ASN A 6 14.49 -28.05 6.29
CA ASN A 6 13.08 -27.66 6.35
C ASN A 6 12.59 -26.72 5.23
N ASP A 7 11.98 -27.30 4.20
CA ASP A 7 11.12 -26.57 3.27
C ASP A 7 9.79 -26.24 3.99
N PRO A 8 9.47 -24.96 4.28
CA PRO A 8 8.18 -24.62 4.86
C PRO A 8 7.13 -24.67 3.73
N ALA A 9 6.57 -25.85 3.51
CA ALA A 9 5.52 -26.14 2.53
C ALA A 9 4.25 -25.23 2.63
N GLY A 10 4.17 -24.34 3.62
CA GLY A 10 3.11 -23.33 3.78
C GLY A 10 3.47 -21.89 3.39
N GLY A 11 4.74 -21.59 3.04
CA GLY A 11 5.16 -20.25 2.64
C GLY A 11 4.74 -19.88 1.21
N LEU A 12 4.80 -20.85 0.29
CA LEU A 12 4.54 -20.63 -1.13
C LEU A 12 3.05 -20.37 -1.44
N GLU A 13 2.13 -21.04 -0.74
CA GLU A 13 0.68 -20.80 -0.89
C GLU A 13 0.30 -19.41 -0.36
N ARG A 14 0.86 -19.00 0.78
CA ARG A 14 0.66 -17.65 1.35
C ARG A 14 1.28 -16.56 0.46
N GLY A 15 2.44 -16.83 -0.14
CA GLY A 15 3.09 -15.96 -1.11
C GLY A 15 2.32 -15.81 -2.43
N ARG A 16 1.63 -16.86 -2.91
CA ARG A 16 0.73 -16.76 -4.09
C ARG A 16 -0.50 -15.90 -3.81
N ASP A 17 -1.19 -16.13 -2.70
CA ASP A 17 -2.34 -15.30 -2.31
C ASP A 17 -1.95 -13.83 -2.16
N PHE A 18 -0.76 -13.59 -1.60
CA PHE A 18 -0.19 -12.25 -1.47
C PHE A 18 0.14 -11.62 -2.83
N THR A 19 0.84 -12.33 -3.72
CA THR A 19 1.22 -11.79 -5.04
C THR A 19 0.00 -11.50 -5.91
N GLU A 20 -1.06 -12.29 -5.81
CA GLU A 20 -2.33 -11.99 -6.48
C GLU A 20 -2.99 -10.72 -5.92
N ARG A 21 -3.02 -10.56 -4.59
CA ARG A 21 -3.57 -9.34 -3.95
C ARG A 21 -2.75 -8.10 -4.26
N LEU A 22 -1.41 -8.20 -4.22
CA LEU A 22 -0.50 -7.12 -4.57
C LEU A 22 -0.60 -6.77 -6.05
N ALA A 23 -0.65 -7.77 -6.94
CA ALA A 23 -0.85 -7.54 -8.37
C ALA A 23 -2.20 -6.88 -8.66
N LEU A 24 -3.25 -7.24 -7.92
CA LEU A 24 -4.57 -6.61 -8.04
C LEU A 24 -4.54 -5.16 -7.57
N LEU A 25 -3.85 -4.85 -6.45
CA LEU A 25 -3.62 -3.49 -5.98
C LEU A 25 -2.79 -2.68 -7.00
N LEU A 26 -1.66 -3.21 -7.46
CA LEU A 26 -0.77 -2.54 -8.42
C LEU A 26 -1.42 -2.38 -9.80
N SER A 27 -2.31 -3.29 -10.21
CA SER A 27 -3.08 -3.14 -11.45
C SER A 27 -4.00 -1.93 -11.43
N GLN A 28 -4.49 -1.52 -10.24
CA GLN A 28 -5.27 -0.30 -10.07
C GLN A 28 -4.40 0.96 -10.24
N TYR A 29 -3.08 0.84 -10.13
CA TYR A 29 -2.11 1.90 -10.37
C TYR A 29 -1.49 1.89 -11.79
N ARG A 30 -1.57 0.77 -12.55
CA ARG A 30 -0.95 0.63 -13.89
C ARG A 30 -1.64 1.46 -15.00
N GLU A 31 -2.82 2.01 -14.78
CA GLU A 31 -3.51 2.84 -15.79
C GLU A 31 -2.87 4.24 -15.99
N PHE A 32 -1.75 4.55 -15.30
CA PHE A 32 -1.07 5.85 -15.35
C PHE A 32 0.18 5.94 -16.24
N ASP A 33 0.57 4.87 -16.96
CA ASP A 33 1.85 4.85 -17.71
C ASP A 33 1.70 4.87 -19.24
N GLU A 34 0.77 5.65 -19.78
CA GLU A 34 0.85 6.14 -21.17
C GLU A 34 1.19 7.63 -21.12
N PRO A 35 2.41 8.05 -21.50
CA PRO A 35 2.81 9.45 -21.42
C PRO A 35 2.21 10.22 -22.61
N ALA A 36 1.01 10.75 -22.42
CA ALA A 36 0.54 11.87 -23.22
C ALA A 36 1.22 13.14 -22.68
N GLN A 37 2.26 13.54 -23.39
CA GLN A 37 3.03 14.76 -23.20
C GLN A 37 2.15 15.98 -23.48
N ASP A 38 1.70 16.69 -22.44
CA ASP A 38 1.78 18.16 -22.28
C ASP A 38 0.88 18.70 -21.15
N ASP A 39 1.40 19.73 -20.48
CA ASP A 39 0.78 20.71 -19.59
C ASP A 39 0.53 20.39 -18.09
N ALA A 40 1.52 20.81 -17.30
CA ALA A 40 1.44 21.71 -16.14
C ALA A 40 0.44 21.41 -15.00
N ALA A 41 1.02 20.96 -13.88
CA ALA A 41 0.69 21.34 -12.51
C ALA A 41 -0.81 21.28 -12.10
N SER A 42 -1.28 20.07 -11.78
CA SER A 42 -2.43 19.90 -10.90
C SER A 42 -2.32 18.59 -10.11
N ALA A 43 -2.00 18.71 -8.82
CA ALA A 43 -2.31 17.81 -7.70
C ALA A 43 -2.95 16.44 -8.08
N GLY A 44 -2.12 15.43 -8.34
CA GLY A 44 -2.53 14.13 -8.87
C GLY A 44 -2.61 12.96 -7.88
N SER A 45 -2.69 13.18 -6.56
CA SER A 45 -2.76 12.06 -5.61
C SER A 45 -4.20 11.62 -5.27
N SER A 46 -5.23 12.38 -5.66
CA SER A 46 -6.64 12.11 -5.32
C SER A 46 -7.45 11.41 -6.42
N SER A 47 -6.83 11.03 -7.54
CA SER A 47 -7.53 10.41 -8.69
C SER A 47 -7.61 8.88 -8.62
N ASN A 48 -6.74 8.21 -7.87
CA ASN A 48 -6.57 6.76 -8.02
C ASN A 48 -7.68 5.94 -7.36
N VAL A 49 -8.40 6.50 -6.39
CA VAL A 49 -9.54 5.83 -5.75
C VAL A 49 -10.81 5.92 -6.61
N ARG A 50 -10.86 6.81 -7.60
CA ARG A 50 -12.04 6.98 -8.47
C ARG A 50 -12.26 5.82 -9.45
N SER A 51 -11.29 4.93 -9.64
CA SER A 51 -11.37 3.79 -10.56
C SER A 51 -11.77 2.46 -9.88
N LEU A 52 -12.02 2.43 -8.57
CA LEU A 52 -12.34 1.21 -7.80
C LEU A 52 -13.74 0.58 -8.07
N GLY A 53 -14.37 0.90 -9.19
CA GLY A 53 -15.69 0.39 -9.55
C GLY A 53 -16.84 0.99 -8.74
N ARG A 54 -18.02 0.37 -8.81
CA ARG A 54 -19.24 0.87 -8.15
C ARG A 54 -19.11 0.73 -6.62
N ALA A 55 -19.27 1.85 -5.91
CA ALA A 55 -19.33 1.86 -4.45
C ALA A 55 -20.50 1.01 -3.91
N ARG A 56 -20.20 0.11 -2.96
CA ARG A 56 -21.19 -0.64 -2.18
C ARG A 56 -21.36 0.02 -0.82
N LYS A 57 -22.60 0.28 -0.41
CA LYS A 57 -22.90 0.78 0.94
C LYS A 57 -22.60 -0.30 1.97
N VAL A 58 -21.77 0.03 2.95
CA VAL A 58 -21.44 -0.77 4.13
C VAL A 58 -21.72 0.11 5.36
N SER A 59 -22.28 -0.46 6.43
CA SER A 59 -22.59 0.25 7.67
C SER A 59 -21.63 -0.19 8.76
N VAL A 60 -20.97 0.77 9.42
CA VAL A 60 -20.02 0.54 10.52
C VAL A 60 -20.28 1.57 11.62
N SER A 61 -20.12 1.17 12.87
CA SER A 61 -20.19 2.07 14.02
C SER A 61 -18.81 2.68 14.28
N MET A 62 -18.77 3.97 14.57
CA MET A 62 -17.52 4.71 14.84
C MET A 62 -17.69 5.57 16.10
N PRO A 63 -16.61 5.85 16.85
CA PRO A 63 -16.65 6.81 17.94
C PRO A 63 -17.13 8.19 17.46
N GLU A 64 -18.03 8.82 18.22
CA GLU A 64 -18.63 10.11 17.85
C GLU A 64 -17.55 11.18 17.62
N GLU A 65 -16.61 11.31 18.55
CA GLU A 65 -15.49 12.24 18.48
C GLU A 65 -14.64 12.04 17.20
N LEU A 66 -14.45 10.80 16.77
CA LEU A 66 -13.71 10.52 15.54
C LEU A 66 -14.50 10.98 14.32
N THR A 67 -15.81 10.73 14.28
CA THR A 67 -16.64 11.19 13.16
C THR A 67 -16.68 12.71 13.09
N ALA A 68 -16.75 13.39 14.23
CA ALA A 68 -16.72 14.85 14.31
C ALA A 68 -15.37 15.43 13.86
N ALA A 69 -14.26 14.81 14.28
CA ALA A 69 -12.91 15.21 13.87
C ALA A 69 -12.72 15.09 12.36
N VAL A 70 -13.15 13.98 11.76
CA VAL A 70 -13.08 13.79 10.30
C VAL A 70 -13.94 14.83 9.58
N GLN A 71 -15.19 15.03 9.99
CA GLN A 71 -16.08 16.04 9.38
C GLN A 71 -15.50 17.45 9.48
N SER A 72 -14.88 17.80 10.61
CA SER A 72 -14.22 19.09 10.80
C SER A 72 -13.01 19.26 9.87
N ARG A 73 -12.29 18.17 9.57
CA ARG A 73 -11.13 18.18 8.68
C ARG A 73 -11.50 18.30 7.20
N VAL A 74 -12.51 17.58 6.75
CA VAL A 74 -12.81 17.43 5.30
C VAL A 74 -14.01 18.24 4.84
N GLY A 75 -14.80 18.77 5.77
CA GLY A 75 -16.02 19.50 5.46
C GLY A 75 -17.19 18.62 5.02
N ARG A 76 -18.26 19.26 4.55
CA ARG A 76 -19.50 18.58 4.18
C ARG A 76 -19.34 17.80 2.88
N GLY A 77 -19.85 16.57 2.84
CA GLY A 77 -19.90 15.75 1.62
C GLY A 77 -18.62 14.96 1.30
N ALA A 78 -17.50 15.26 1.96
CA ALA A 78 -16.23 14.56 1.72
C ALA A 78 -15.95 13.40 2.70
N PHE A 79 -16.84 13.14 3.66
CA PHE A 79 -16.63 12.10 4.69
C PHE A 79 -16.43 10.71 4.09
N SER A 80 -17.29 10.30 3.14
CA SER A 80 -17.18 8.98 2.51
C SER A 80 -15.89 8.84 1.71
N GLN A 81 -15.50 9.87 0.96
CA GLN A 81 -14.24 9.87 0.21
C GLN A 81 -13.04 9.74 1.15
N TYR A 82 -13.01 10.52 2.23
CA TYR A 82 -11.94 10.43 3.22
C TYR A 82 -11.80 9.03 3.81
N VAL A 83 -12.92 8.40 4.16
CA VAL A 83 -12.91 7.04 4.70
C VAL A 83 -12.43 6.05 3.65
N THR A 84 -12.87 6.16 2.39
CA THR A 84 -12.39 5.29 1.31
C THR A 84 -10.89 5.43 1.11
N ASP A 85 -10.37 6.66 1.02
CA ASP A 85 -8.94 6.94 0.83
C ASP A 85 -8.12 6.43 2.03
N ALA A 86 -8.61 6.64 3.25
CA ALA A 86 -7.94 6.18 4.48
C ALA A 86 -7.90 4.65 4.57
N VAL A 87 -8.99 3.96 4.23
CA VAL A 87 -9.04 2.49 4.22
C VAL A 87 -8.15 1.91 3.12
N ALA A 88 -8.15 2.51 1.92
CA ALA A 88 -7.28 2.08 0.83
C ALA A 88 -5.80 2.21 1.23
N ARG A 89 -5.42 3.35 1.81
CA ARG A 89 -4.05 3.57 2.29
C ARG A 89 -3.67 2.60 3.42
N GLN A 90 -4.59 2.31 4.35
CA GLN A 90 -4.30 1.36 5.41
C GLN A 90 -4.08 -0.06 4.86
N LEU A 91 -4.93 -0.48 3.91
CA LEU A 91 -4.79 -1.78 3.27
C LEU A 91 -3.44 -1.91 2.53
N GLU A 92 -3.01 -0.86 1.84
CA GLU A 92 -1.70 -0.82 1.20
C GLU A 92 -0.56 -0.99 2.21
N LEU A 93 -0.62 -0.28 3.36
CA LEU A 93 0.38 -0.41 4.42
C LEU A 93 0.38 -1.81 5.06
N ASP A 94 -0.80 -2.40 5.26
CA ASP A 94 -0.92 -3.75 5.81
C ASP A 94 -0.29 -4.79 4.86
N LEU A 95 -0.54 -4.65 3.54
CA LEU A 95 0.08 -5.49 2.52
C LEU A 95 1.60 -5.29 2.45
N LEU A 96 2.08 -4.05 2.58
CA LEU A 96 3.51 -3.77 2.62
C LEU A 96 4.19 -4.39 3.85
N ALA A 97 3.54 -4.34 5.01
CA ALA A 97 4.03 -4.98 6.23
C ALA A 97 4.07 -6.51 6.08
N GLU A 98 3.06 -7.12 5.44
CA GLU A 98 3.04 -8.55 5.13
C GLU A 98 4.21 -8.93 4.20
N LEU A 99 4.45 -8.16 3.13
CA LEU A 99 5.57 -8.36 2.23
C LEU A 99 6.91 -8.27 2.94
N SER A 100 7.10 -7.24 3.75
CA SER A 100 8.33 -7.04 4.52
C SER A 100 8.61 -8.25 5.41
N GLY A 101 7.58 -8.76 6.09
CA GLY A 101 7.70 -9.95 6.93
C GLY A 101 8.05 -11.23 6.15
N LEU A 102 7.56 -11.38 4.92
CA LEU A 102 7.92 -12.50 4.04
C LEU A 102 9.39 -12.40 3.61
N LEU A 103 9.84 -11.21 3.20
CA LEU A 103 11.23 -10.98 2.79
C LEU A 103 12.20 -11.19 3.96
N ASP A 104 11.86 -10.68 5.15
CA ASP A 104 12.66 -10.90 6.36
C ASP A 104 12.72 -12.40 6.73
N ALA A 105 11.64 -13.15 6.53
CA ALA A 105 11.62 -14.59 6.79
C ALA A 105 12.46 -15.39 5.78
N GLU A 106 12.51 -14.96 4.52
CA GLU A 106 13.25 -15.64 3.46
C GLU A 106 14.75 -15.29 3.47
N HIS A 107 15.08 -14.02 3.70
CA HIS A 107 16.43 -13.49 3.53
C HIS A 107 17.08 -13.01 4.83
N GLY A 108 16.32 -12.88 5.92
CA GLY A 108 16.75 -12.21 7.14
C GLY A 108 16.68 -10.69 7.02
N GLN A 109 16.90 -10.00 8.14
CA GLN A 109 16.94 -8.54 8.18
C GLN A 109 18.08 -8.00 7.32
N VAL A 110 17.85 -6.85 6.68
CA VAL A 110 18.87 -6.15 5.90
C VAL A 110 20.00 -5.66 6.83
N PRO A 111 21.28 -6.03 6.57
CA PRO A 111 22.42 -5.53 7.32
C PRO A 111 22.57 -4.00 7.24
N GLU A 112 22.93 -3.37 8.36
CA GLU A 112 23.10 -1.91 8.46
C GLU A 112 24.18 -1.40 7.50
N GLU A 113 25.21 -2.19 7.23
CA GLU A 113 26.29 -1.86 6.30
C GLU A 113 25.77 -1.65 4.87
N LEU A 114 24.84 -2.50 4.42
CA LEU A 114 24.21 -2.37 3.10
C LEU A 114 23.27 -1.16 3.05
N LEU A 115 22.56 -0.86 4.14
CA LEU A 115 21.72 0.33 4.23
C LEU A 115 22.55 1.62 4.22
N ALA A 116 23.73 1.62 4.83
CA ALA A 116 24.66 2.75 4.81
C ALA A 116 25.24 2.96 3.40
N GLU A 117 25.62 1.88 2.72
CA GLU A 117 26.07 1.94 1.32
C GLU A 117 24.97 2.50 0.39
N ALA A 118 23.74 2.03 0.52
CA ALA A 118 22.61 2.51 -0.28
C ALA A 118 22.32 4.00 -0.06
N ARG A 119 22.30 4.47 1.21
CA ARG A 119 22.13 5.90 1.54
C ARG A 119 23.25 6.77 0.97
N ALA A 120 24.49 6.28 0.96
CA ALA A 120 25.60 6.99 0.36
C ALA A 120 25.50 7.05 -1.18
N ALA A 121 24.97 6.00 -1.81
CA ALA A 121 24.79 5.93 -3.26
C ALA A 121 23.63 6.81 -3.76
N TRP A 122 22.62 7.04 -2.94
CA TRP A 122 21.45 7.86 -3.27
C TRP A 122 21.22 8.95 -2.22
N PRO A 123 22.06 10.00 -2.20
CA PRO A 123 21.89 11.09 -1.26
C PRO A 123 20.56 11.81 -1.55
N ASP A 124 19.79 12.11 -0.50
CA ASP A 124 18.57 12.92 -0.62
C ASP A 124 18.91 14.23 -1.33
N THR A 125 18.36 14.45 -2.52
CA THR A 125 18.46 15.73 -3.21
C THR A 125 17.47 16.68 -2.57
N GLU A 126 17.97 17.78 -1.98
CA GLU A 126 17.16 18.88 -1.43
C GLU A 126 16.17 19.49 -2.43
#